data_AF-A0A7K8UI45-F1
#
_entry.id   AF-A0A7K8UI45-F1
#
_cell.length_a   1.000
_cell.length_b   1.000
_cell.length_c   1.000
_cell.angle_alpha   90.00
_cell.angle_beta   90.00
_cell.angle_gamma   90.00
#
_symmetry.space_group_name_H-M   'P 1'
#
loop_
_entity.id
_entity.type
_entity.pdbx_description
1 polymer ?
#
loop_
_entity_poly.entity_id
_entity_poly.type
_entity_poly.pdbx_seq_one_letter_code
_entity_poly.pdbx_strand_id
1 'polypeptide(L)'
;RIAGITAMLQQSLEGLLLEGLRTSNVDIIRHCLRTYATIDKTRDAEALVGQVLVKPYIDEVIVEQYVQSHPNGLQAMYNKLLEFVPHHCRLLREVTGGAISSEKADIVPGYDFLVNSVWPEIVRGLEEKLPSLFNPGNPDVFHEKYTTSMDFVRKFERQCGSQASVKRLRSHPSYHSFNNKWNLPVYFQIRFREIAGALEEALSDTLEEAPAGSSYCLLATHMVWISLLKCWSDQMFLPLLAHRLWKLSLQILARYSVFIGEVSVRPISSENTKESKKSVPVSRKESSVSLNPSEDQGNGSSPESQPLPSISSTQLVYVAADLDKLQDQIPDVLEMIKPKLEMMGFKNVSCIAGALEDSKTSLSACVPTLNNRIIQDLSESSFAYLKSALEVPRLYRRTNKEVPTKASPYVDSALKPFYRLQNEYKDILKQPMIHQWLEGALSESTQKYYETVSDVLSSVKKMEESLKRLKQARRSATSNPVGTNGGMSDDDKIRLQLAIDVEYFGEQIRKMGLETSSIKSFSALTELVLTAKDQSTAEQS
;
A
#
# COMPACT_ATOMS: atom_id res chain seq x y z
N ARG A 1 -56.75 -49.78 -6.41
CA ARG A 1 -57.38 -49.90 -5.07
C ARG A 1 -56.44 -49.41 -3.96
N ILE A 2 -55.22 -49.94 -3.84
CA ILE A 2 -54.23 -49.50 -2.82
C ILE A 2 -53.89 -48.00 -2.94
N ALA A 3 -53.59 -47.51 -4.14
CA ALA A 3 -53.30 -46.08 -4.36
C ALA A 3 -54.45 -45.13 -3.93
N GLY A 4 -55.71 -45.56 -4.11
CA GLY A 4 -56.88 -44.78 -3.68
C GLY A 4 -57.06 -44.75 -2.16
N ILE A 5 -56.73 -45.85 -1.48
CA ILE A 5 -56.76 -45.92 -0.01
C ILE A 5 -55.64 -45.07 0.59
N THR A 6 -54.43 -45.12 0.00
CA THR A 6 -53.31 -44.26 0.42
C THR A 6 -53.63 -42.78 0.23
N ALA A 7 -54.28 -42.40 -0.88
CA ALA A 7 -54.69 -41.02 -1.12
C ALA A 7 -55.76 -40.53 -0.13
N MET A 8 -56.78 -41.35 0.18
CA MET A 8 -57.78 -40.99 1.19
C MET A 8 -57.20 -40.91 2.60
N LEU A 9 -56.28 -41.82 2.96
CA LEU A 9 -55.58 -41.77 4.25
C LEU A 9 -54.74 -40.49 4.34
N GLN A 10 -54.02 -40.14 3.29
CA GLN A 10 -53.22 -38.92 3.23
C GLN A 10 -54.09 -37.67 3.37
N GLN A 11 -55.20 -37.56 2.63
CA GLN A 11 -56.12 -36.42 2.74
C GLN A 11 -56.75 -36.30 4.14
N SER A 12 -57.07 -37.44 4.76
CA SER A 12 -57.58 -37.47 6.14
C SER A 12 -56.53 -37.00 7.15
N LEU A 13 -55.28 -37.47 7.02
CA LEU A 13 -54.17 -37.03 7.88
C LEU A 13 -53.83 -35.56 7.68
N GLU A 14 -53.88 -35.05 6.45
CA GLU A 14 -53.72 -33.63 6.15
C GLU A 14 -54.81 -32.81 6.85
N GLY A 15 -56.08 -33.23 6.75
CA GLY A 15 -57.20 -32.60 7.46
C GLY A 15 -57.02 -32.58 8.97
N LEU A 16 -56.63 -33.71 9.57
CA LEU A 16 -56.38 -33.85 11.01
C LEU A 16 -55.21 -32.98 11.49
N LEU A 17 -54.13 -32.89 10.72
CA LEU A 17 -52.99 -32.04 11.08
C LEU A 17 -53.40 -30.56 11.07
N LEU A 18 -54.17 -30.13 10.06
CA LEU A 18 -54.67 -28.77 9.96
C LEU A 18 -55.69 -28.44 11.07
N GLU A 19 -56.58 -29.37 11.40
CA GLU A 19 -57.51 -29.23 12.53
C GLU A 19 -56.75 -29.10 13.84
N GLY A 20 -55.76 -29.96 14.09
CA GLY A 20 -54.91 -29.90 15.28
C GLY A 20 -54.17 -28.56 15.41
N LEU A 21 -53.61 -28.05 14.31
CA LEU A 21 -52.94 -26.74 14.29
C LEU A 21 -53.91 -25.57 14.54
N ARG A 22 -55.12 -25.60 13.95
CA ARG A 22 -56.14 -24.55 14.14
C ARG A 22 -56.72 -24.53 15.55
N THR A 23 -56.99 -25.71 16.11
CA THR A 23 -57.59 -25.87 17.45
C THR A 23 -56.55 -25.81 18.57
N SER A 24 -55.25 -25.73 18.22
CA SER A 24 -54.13 -25.82 19.17
C SER A 24 -54.16 -27.09 20.04
N ASN A 25 -54.70 -28.19 19.49
CA ASN A 25 -54.85 -29.45 20.21
C ASN A 25 -53.61 -30.34 20.04
N VAL A 26 -52.80 -30.42 21.10
CA VAL A 26 -51.54 -31.17 21.13
C VAL A 26 -51.75 -32.67 20.90
N ASP A 27 -52.85 -33.24 21.41
CA ASP A 27 -53.13 -34.68 21.30
C ASP A 27 -53.48 -35.08 19.86
N ILE A 28 -54.26 -34.25 19.15
CA ILE A 28 -54.57 -34.45 17.72
C ILE A 28 -53.29 -34.39 16.89
N ILE A 29 -52.46 -33.36 17.10
CA ILE A 29 -51.18 -33.21 16.39
C ILE A 29 -50.28 -34.41 16.68
N ARG A 30 -50.14 -34.82 17.94
CA ARG A 30 -49.29 -35.96 18.35
C ARG A 30 -49.75 -37.26 17.69
N HIS A 31 -51.05 -37.55 17.73
CA HIS A 31 -51.57 -38.77 17.11
C HIS A 31 -51.36 -38.75 15.58
N CYS A 32 -51.65 -37.62 14.95
CA CYS A 32 -51.46 -37.43 13.51
C CYS A 32 -49.99 -37.64 13.09
N LEU A 33 -49.05 -36.98 13.79
CA LEU A 33 -47.62 -37.11 13.50
C LEU A 33 -47.08 -38.52 13.78
N ARG A 34 -47.63 -39.25 14.76
CA ARG A 34 -47.31 -40.67 14.95
C ARG A 34 -47.77 -41.53 13.79
N THR A 35 -48.97 -41.28 13.27
CA THR A 35 -49.47 -42.01 12.12
C THR A 35 -48.59 -41.75 10.89
N TYR A 36 -48.25 -40.48 10.62
CA TYR A 36 -47.31 -40.14 9.55
C TYR A 36 -45.94 -40.80 9.71
N ALA A 37 -45.40 -40.87 10.94
CA ALA A 37 -44.13 -41.54 11.22
C ALA A 37 -44.22 -43.06 11.03
N THR A 38 -45.34 -43.66 11.42
CA THR A 38 -45.58 -45.11 11.32
C THR A 38 -45.70 -45.58 9.87
N ILE A 39 -46.21 -44.73 8.99
CA ILE A 39 -46.32 -45.00 7.54
C ILE A 39 -45.14 -44.45 6.72
N ASP A 40 -44.05 -44.02 7.37
CA ASP A 40 -42.84 -43.47 6.75
C ASP A 40 -43.09 -42.27 5.79
N LYS A 41 -44.07 -41.42 6.13
CA LYS A 41 -44.45 -40.22 5.38
C LYS A 41 -44.17 -38.93 6.16
N THR A 42 -43.08 -38.91 6.95
CA THR A 42 -42.71 -37.73 7.77
C THR A 42 -42.49 -36.48 6.90
N ARG A 43 -41.86 -36.64 5.73
CA ARG A 43 -41.63 -35.56 4.76
C ARG A 43 -42.91 -34.94 4.21
N ASP A 44 -43.96 -35.74 4.02
CA ASP A 44 -45.25 -35.25 3.52
C ASP A 44 -45.89 -34.30 4.55
N ALA A 45 -45.80 -34.64 5.84
CA ALA A 45 -46.27 -33.77 6.92
C ALA A 45 -45.43 -32.48 7.03
N GLU A 46 -44.11 -32.57 6.89
CA GLU A 46 -43.22 -31.40 6.86
C GLU A 46 -43.51 -30.49 5.67
N ALA A 47 -43.74 -31.06 4.49
CA ALA A 47 -44.11 -30.31 3.29
C ALA A 47 -45.48 -29.64 3.46
N LEU A 48 -46.46 -30.32 4.05
CA LEU A 48 -47.78 -29.76 4.32
C LEU A 48 -47.69 -28.56 5.28
N VAL A 49 -46.93 -28.68 6.37
CA VAL A 49 -46.69 -27.57 7.31
C VAL A 49 -46.03 -26.40 6.59
N GLY A 50 -45.03 -26.68 5.75
CA GLY A 50 -44.39 -25.66 4.90
C GLY A 50 -45.39 -24.92 4.03
N GLN A 51 -46.26 -25.63 3.33
CA GLN A 51 -47.22 -25.03 2.39
C GLN A 51 -48.37 -24.29 3.05
N VAL A 52 -48.93 -24.83 4.15
CA VAL A 52 -50.18 -24.31 4.71
C VAL A 52 -49.95 -23.35 5.87
N LEU A 53 -48.85 -23.52 6.62
CA LEU A 53 -48.56 -22.68 7.78
C LEU A 53 -47.44 -21.68 7.50
N VAL A 54 -46.32 -22.14 6.93
CA VAL A 54 -45.13 -21.29 6.74
C VAL A 54 -45.32 -20.34 5.57
N LYS A 55 -45.62 -20.87 4.38
CA LYS A 55 -45.69 -20.11 3.12
C LYS A 55 -46.58 -18.86 3.22
N PRO A 56 -47.80 -18.89 3.78
CA PRO A 56 -48.64 -17.69 3.86
C PRO A 56 -48.00 -16.57 4.69
N TYR A 57 -47.33 -16.93 5.80
CA TYR A 57 -46.61 -15.96 6.62
C TYR A 57 -45.39 -15.38 5.90
N ILE A 58 -44.61 -16.22 5.22
CA ILE A 58 -43.49 -15.77 4.39
C ILE A 58 -43.98 -14.83 3.28
N ASP A 59 -45.13 -15.15 2.69
CA ASP A 59 -45.70 -14.37 1.62
C ASP A 59 -46.16 -12.98 2.07
N GLU A 60 -46.60 -12.85 3.31
CA GLU A 60 -46.97 -11.59 3.97
C GLU A 60 -45.73 -10.77 4.39
N VAL A 61 -44.69 -11.43 4.90
CA VAL A 61 -43.52 -10.74 5.47
C VAL A 61 -42.51 -10.31 4.41
N ILE A 62 -42.27 -11.14 3.38
CA ILE A 62 -41.27 -10.84 2.34
C ILE A 62 -41.90 -9.95 1.27
N VAL A 63 -41.75 -8.63 1.46
CA VAL A 63 -42.26 -7.59 0.54
C VAL A 63 -41.12 -6.70 0.07
N GLU A 64 -40.80 -6.75 -1.24
CA GLU A 64 -39.69 -5.99 -1.82
C GLU A 64 -39.78 -4.49 -1.60
N GLN A 65 -40.97 -3.92 -1.81
CA GLN A 65 -41.21 -2.49 -1.63
C GLN A 65 -40.93 -2.04 -0.19
N TYR A 66 -41.28 -2.86 0.81
CA TYR A 66 -41.01 -2.55 2.21
C TYR A 66 -39.51 -2.51 2.49
N VAL A 67 -38.77 -3.51 2.01
CA VAL A 67 -37.31 -3.61 2.18
C VAL A 67 -36.59 -2.43 1.53
N GLN A 68 -37.06 -1.95 0.38
CA GLN A 68 -36.43 -0.84 -0.35
C GLN A 68 -36.80 0.54 0.19
N SER A 69 -38.01 0.73 0.72
CA SER A 69 -38.52 2.05 1.14
C SER A 69 -38.19 2.44 2.59
N HIS A 70 -37.83 1.47 3.44
CA HIS A 70 -37.60 1.72 4.86
C HIS A 70 -36.11 1.62 5.22
N PRO A 71 -35.58 2.56 6.03
CA PRO A 71 -34.27 2.40 6.65
C PRO A 71 -34.21 1.10 7.45
N ASN A 72 -33.19 0.28 7.23
CA ASN A 72 -33.06 -1.06 7.84
C ASN A 72 -34.23 -2.03 7.54
N GLY A 73 -34.95 -1.83 6.43
CA GLY A 73 -36.10 -2.66 6.04
C GLY A 73 -35.77 -4.16 5.98
N LEU A 74 -34.57 -4.51 5.51
CA LEU A 74 -34.08 -5.90 5.47
C LEU A 74 -33.94 -6.50 6.87
N GLN A 75 -33.32 -5.79 7.80
CA GLN A 75 -33.13 -6.24 9.20
C GLN A 75 -34.49 -6.40 9.89
N ALA A 76 -35.41 -5.46 9.69
CA ALA A 76 -36.77 -5.55 10.25
C ALA A 76 -37.55 -6.75 9.70
N MET A 77 -37.45 -7.00 8.38
CA MET A 77 -38.04 -8.18 7.76
C MET A 77 -37.43 -9.48 8.33
N TYR A 78 -36.11 -9.56 8.47
CA TYR A 78 -35.46 -10.73 9.07
C TYR A 78 -35.87 -10.96 10.52
N ASN A 79 -36.05 -9.91 11.31
CA ASN A 79 -36.57 -10.05 12.68
C ASN A 79 -37.98 -10.64 12.69
N LYS A 80 -38.89 -10.17 11.81
CA LYS A 80 -40.23 -10.76 11.65
C LYS A 80 -40.18 -12.23 11.22
N LEU A 81 -39.25 -12.59 10.33
CA LEU A 81 -39.06 -14.00 9.94
C LEU A 81 -38.57 -14.86 11.13
N LEU A 82 -37.67 -14.33 11.96
CA LEU A 82 -37.19 -15.00 13.17
C LEU A 82 -38.27 -15.16 14.24
N GLU A 83 -39.28 -14.29 14.27
CA GLU A 83 -40.43 -14.40 15.17
C GLU A 83 -41.34 -15.58 14.81
N PHE A 84 -41.26 -16.13 13.59
CA PHE A 84 -42.14 -17.21 13.17
C PHE A 84 -42.01 -18.46 14.04
N VAL A 85 -40.79 -18.92 14.29
CA VAL A 85 -40.54 -20.18 15.02
C VAL A 85 -41.01 -20.11 16.49
N PRO A 86 -40.70 -19.05 17.27
CA PRO A 86 -41.22 -18.91 18.63
C PRO A 86 -42.74 -18.84 18.74
N HIS A 87 -43.42 -18.16 17.79
CA HIS A 87 -44.86 -17.89 17.88
C HIS A 87 -45.73 -18.97 17.23
N HIS A 88 -45.32 -19.50 16.08
CA HIS A 88 -46.16 -20.37 15.26
C HIS A 88 -45.72 -21.84 15.26
N CYS A 89 -44.48 -22.16 15.66
CA CYS A 89 -44.00 -23.56 15.73
C CYS A 89 -44.01 -24.15 17.14
N ARG A 90 -44.55 -23.45 18.16
CA ARG A 90 -44.49 -23.90 19.57
C ARG A 90 -45.08 -25.29 19.78
N LEU A 91 -46.29 -25.54 19.25
CA LEU A 91 -46.99 -26.83 19.39
C LEU A 91 -46.22 -27.96 18.69
N LEU A 92 -45.73 -27.72 17.48
CA LEU A 92 -44.94 -28.70 16.73
C LEU A 92 -43.63 -29.03 17.46
N ARG A 93 -42.95 -28.03 18.05
CA ARG A 93 -41.74 -28.24 18.84
C ARG A 93 -42.00 -29.00 20.14
N GLU A 94 -43.14 -28.77 20.78
CA GLU A 94 -43.55 -29.53 21.97
C GLU A 94 -43.76 -31.01 21.65
N VAL A 95 -44.44 -31.31 20.55
CA VAL A 95 -44.75 -32.69 20.14
C VAL A 95 -43.51 -33.45 19.65
N THR A 96 -42.54 -32.78 19.01
CA THR A 96 -41.36 -33.42 18.41
C THR A 96 -40.09 -33.34 19.24
N GLY A 97 -40.15 -32.80 20.47
CA GLY A 97 -39.00 -32.71 21.37
C GLY A 97 -38.01 -31.60 21.00
N GLY A 98 -38.45 -30.60 20.22
CA GLY A 98 -37.66 -29.41 19.87
C GLY A 98 -37.65 -28.31 20.93
N ALA A 99 -38.28 -28.53 22.09
CA ALA A 99 -38.29 -27.66 23.26
C ALA A 99 -37.62 -28.35 24.46
N ILE A 100 -37.03 -27.55 25.36
CA ILE A 100 -36.50 -28.05 26.63
C ILE A 100 -37.71 -28.41 27.50
N SER A 101 -38.15 -29.67 27.51
CA SER A 101 -39.17 -30.11 28.46
C SER A 101 -38.86 -31.50 29.03
N SER A 102 -39.02 -31.55 30.36
CA SER A 102 -39.03 -32.68 31.30
C SER A 102 -39.04 -34.10 30.69
N GLU A 103 -38.21 -34.98 31.28
CA GLU A 103 -37.93 -36.39 30.95
C GLU A 103 -39.15 -37.34 30.81
N LYS A 104 -40.39 -36.84 30.79
CA LYS A 104 -41.64 -37.60 30.65
C LYS A 104 -42.55 -37.15 29.49
N ALA A 105 -42.09 -36.30 28.58
CA ALA A 105 -42.91 -35.93 27.42
C ALA A 105 -42.98 -37.08 26.40
N ASP A 106 -44.20 -37.44 26.02
CA ASP A 106 -44.53 -38.45 25.01
C ASP A 106 -44.24 -37.87 23.59
N ILE A 107 -42.96 -37.86 23.21
CA ILE A 107 -42.42 -37.21 22.00
C ILE A 107 -42.63 -38.09 20.77
N VAL A 108 -42.86 -37.45 19.61
CA VAL A 108 -42.86 -38.09 18.30
C VAL A 108 -41.54 -37.77 17.57
N PRO A 109 -40.57 -38.71 17.56
CA PRO A 109 -39.30 -38.49 16.89
C PRO A 109 -39.44 -38.57 15.36
N GLY A 110 -38.41 -38.12 14.64
CA GLY A 110 -38.33 -38.27 13.18
C GLY A 110 -38.65 -37.01 12.36
N TYR A 111 -38.97 -35.90 13.02
CA TYR A 111 -39.30 -34.62 12.38
C TYR A 111 -38.28 -33.54 12.68
N ASP A 112 -38.06 -32.66 11.71
CA ASP A 112 -37.41 -31.38 11.89
C ASP A 112 -38.08 -30.30 11.03
N PHE A 113 -39.24 -29.83 11.51
CA PHE A 113 -40.01 -28.80 10.84
C PHE A 113 -39.21 -27.50 10.61
N LEU A 114 -38.23 -27.16 11.45
CA LEU A 114 -37.41 -25.97 11.24
C LEU A 114 -36.55 -26.12 9.98
N VAL A 115 -35.90 -27.28 9.82
CA VAL A 115 -35.00 -27.56 8.70
C VAL A 115 -35.75 -27.89 7.42
N ASN A 116 -36.82 -28.68 7.52
CA ASN A 116 -37.49 -29.26 6.35
C ASN A 116 -38.75 -28.50 5.92
N SER A 117 -39.34 -27.66 6.80
CA SER A 117 -40.53 -26.86 6.48
C SER A 117 -40.24 -25.36 6.49
N VAL A 118 -39.64 -24.84 7.56
CA VAL A 118 -39.51 -23.38 7.75
C VAL A 118 -38.41 -22.79 6.88
N TRP A 119 -37.19 -23.33 6.98
CA TRP A 119 -36.04 -22.82 6.25
C TRP A 119 -36.20 -22.87 4.72
N PRO A 120 -36.71 -23.95 4.09
CA PRO A 120 -36.85 -24.00 2.64
C PRO A 120 -37.86 -22.98 2.11
N GLU A 121 -38.94 -22.74 2.86
CA GLU A 121 -39.95 -21.74 2.52
C GLU A 121 -39.43 -20.31 2.64
N ILE A 122 -38.64 -20.01 3.69
CA ILE A 122 -37.95 -18.72 3.82
C ILE A 122 -37.01 -18.50 2.62
N VAL A 123 -36.15 -19.47 2.33
CA VAL A 123 -35.18 -19.34 1.23
C VAL A 123 -35.89 -19.14 -0.11
N ARG A 124 -36.94 -19.92 -0.37
CA ARG A 124 -37.75 -19.80 -1.59
C ARG A 124 -38.38 -18.41 -1.70
N GLY A 125 -38.96 -17.90 -0.62
CA GLY A 125 -39.51 -16.54 -0.58
C GLY A 125 -38.45 -15.47 -0.83
N LEU A 126 -37.25 -15.58 -0.23
CA LEU A 126 -36.14 -14.65 -0.47
C LEU A 126 -35.65 -14.71 -1.93
N GLU A 127 -35.53 -15.90 -2.52
CA GLU A 127 -35.06 -16.08 -3.89
C GLU A 127 -36.08 -15.59 -4.94
N GLU A 128 -37.38 -15.85 -4.73
CA GLU A 128 -38.44 -15.52 -5.68
C GLU A 128 -38.88 -14.04 -5.57
N LYS A 129 -38.97 -13.50 -4.35
CA LYS A 129 -39.54 -12.17 -4.10
C LYS A 129 -38.51 -11.07 -3.87
N LEU A 130 -37.25 -11.43 -3.62
CA LEU A 130 -36.15 -10.47 -3.41
C LEU A 130 -34.91 -10.80 -4.25
N PRO A 131 -35.02 -10.92 -5.58
CA PRO A 131 -33.84 -11.21 -6.42
C PRO A 131 -32.77 -10.10 -6.31
N SER A 132 -33.18 -8.85 -6.06
CA SER A 132 -32.31 -7.70 -5.85
C SER A 132 -31.45 -7.78 -4.56
N LEU A 133 -31.75 -8.73 -3.66
CA LEU A 133 -30.95 -9.00 -2.46
C LEU A 133 -29.54 -9.48 -2.82
N PHE A 134 -29.41 -10.31 -3.85
CA PHE A 134 -28.18 -11.02 -4.20
C PHE A 134 -27.33 -10.31 -5.27
N ASN A 135 -27.72 -9.11 -5.70
CA ASN A 135 -27.07 -8.41 -6.80
C ASN A 135 -25.74 -7.75 -6.36
N PRO A 136 -24.58 -8.15 -6.92
CA PRO A 136 -23.28 -7.60 -6.55
C PRO A 136 -22.96 -6.24 -7.20
N GLY A 137 -23.83 -5.69 -8.05
CA GLY A 137 -23.55 -4.50 -8.86
C GLY A 137 -23.14 -3.25 -8.07
N ASN A 138 -23.72 -3.06 -6.88
CA ASN A 138 -23.22 -2.09 -5.89
C ASN A 138 -22.55 -2.88 -4.75
N PRO A 139 -21.22 -2.80 -4.59
CA PRO A 139 -20.51 -3.63 -3.63
C PRO A 139 -20.75 -3.21 -2.17
N ASP A 140 -20.99 -1.93 -1.88
CA ASP A 140 -21.28 -1.47 -0.51
C ASP A 140 -22.64 -2.01 -0.05
N VAL A 141 -23.67 -1.85 -0.88
CA VAL A 141 -25.02 -2.36 -0.60
C VAL A 141 -25.01 -3.89 -0.56
N PHE A 142 -24.24 -4.55 -1.42
CA PHE A 142 -24.09 -6.01 -1.40
C PHE A 142 -23.46 -6.50 -0.09
N HIS A 143 -22.40 -5.85 0.39
CA HIS A 143 -21.74 -6.18 1.66
C HIS A 143 -22.71 -6.02 2.85
N GLU A 144 -23.43 -4.90 2.92
CA GLU A 144 -24.40 -4.64 3.98
C GLU A 144 -25.50 -5.71 3.99
N LYS A 145 -26.09 -5.98 2.82
CA LYS A 145 -27.11 -7.01 2.65
C LYS A 145 -26.58 -8.39 3.05
N TYR A 146 -25.42 -8.78 2.53
CA TYR A 146 -24.78 -10.07 2.86
C TYR A 146 -24.55 -10.21 4.36
N THR A 147 -23.95 -9.21 5.00
CA THR A 147 -23.63 -9.24 6.44
C THR A 147 -24.90 -9.36 7.29
N THR A 148 -25.93 -8.59 6.93
CA THR A 148 -27.25 -8.63 7.56
C THR A 148 -27.91 -10.01 7.39
N SER A 149 -27.87 -10.57 6.19
CA SER A 149 -28.38 -11.90 5.90
C SER A 149 -27.63 -13.01 6.65
N MET A 150 -26.30 -12.94 6.76
CA MET A 150 -25.53 -13.92 7.52
C MET A 150 -25.77 -13.81 9.03
N ASP A 151 -26.07 -12.61 9.54
CA ASP A 151 -26.54 -12.45 10.93
C ASP A 151 -27.88 -13.12 11.16
N PHE A 152 -28.82 -12.95 10.22
CA PHE A 152 -30.10 -13.68 10.22
C PHE A 152 -29.89 -15.20 10.23
N VAL A 153 -29.02 -15.74 9.36
CA VAL A 153 -28.73 -17.19 9.34
C VAL A 153 -28.20 -17.66 10.69
N ARG A 154 -27.23 -16.95 11.29
CA ARG A 154 -26.70 -17.29 12.63
C ARG A 154 -27.79 -17.27 13.71
N LYS A 155 -28.71 -16.30 13.66
CA LYS A 155 -29.85 -16.23 14.60
C LYS A 155 -30.84 -17.37 14.38
N PHE A 156 -31.11 -17.75 13.13
CA PHE A 156 -31.97 -18.89 12.81
C PHE A 156 -31.35 -20.21 13.27
N GLU A 157 -30.05 -20.42 13.05
CA GLU A 157 -29.33 -21.61 13.56
C GLU A 157 -29.43 -21.76 15.08
N ARG A 158 -29.47 -20.66 15.83
CA ARG A 158 -29.66 -20.68 17.30
C ARG A 158 -31.07 -21.13 17.71
N GLN A 159 -32.04 -21.10 16.81
CA GLN A 159 -33.40 -21.59 17.08
C GLN A 159 -33.52 -23.11 16.88
N CYS A 160 -32.53 -23.75 16.24
CA CYS A 160 -32.48 -25.21 16.12
C CYS A 160 -32.38 -25.87 17.51
N GLY A 161 -33.19 -26.90 17.75
CA GLY A 161 -33.29 -27.57 19.05
C GLY A 161 -32.06 -28.42 19.45
N SER A 162 -31.11 -28.65 18.55
CA SER A 162 -29.90 -29.43 18.82
C SER A 162 -28.79 -29.17 17.80
N GLN A 163 -27.54 -29.53 18.14
CA GLN A 163 -26.41 -29.49 17.21
C GLN A 163 -26.59 -30.42 16.00
N ALA A 164 -27.32 -31.53 16.17
CA ALA A 164 -27.66 -32.42 15.07
C ALA A 164 -28.62 -31.74 14.07
N SER A 165 -29.58 -30.97 14.56
CA SER A 165 -30.48 -30.15 13.71
C SER A 165 -29.71 -29.08 12.94
N VAL A 166 -28.78 -28.36 13.59
CA VAL A 166 -27.89 -27.39 12.90
C VAL A 166 -27.07 -28.04 11.80
N LYS A 167 -26.50 -29.24 12.05
CA LYS A 167 -25.77 -29.99 11.01
C LYS A 167 -26.67 -30.34 9.82
N ARG A 168 -27.90 -30.80 10.09
CA ARG A 168 -28.89 -31.10 9.04
C ARG A 168 -29.29 -29.86 8.25
N LEU A 169 -29.50 -28.72 8.93
CA LEU A 169 -29.75 -27.42 8.30
C LEU A 169 -28.65 -27.04 7.32
N ARG A 170 -27.39 -27.09 7.76
CA ARG A 170 -26.23 -26.74 6.92
C ARG A 170 -26.01 -27.69 5.74
N SER A 171 -26.50 -28.93 5.84
CA SER A 171 -26.49 -29.91 4.74
C SER A 171 -27.72 -29.85 3.83
N HIS A 172 -28.72 -29.03 4.18
CA HIS A 172 -29.97 -28.98 3.44
C HIS A 172 -29.78 -28.30 2.07
N PRO A 173 -30.37 -28.82 0.97
CA PRO A 173 -30.21 -28.24 -0.36
C PRO A 173 -30.55 -26.75 -0.46
N SER A 174 -31.60 -26.29 0.22
CA SER A 174 -31.95 -24.86 0.24
C SER A 174 -30.94 -23.99 0.99
N TYR A 175 -30.24 -24.53 1.99
CA TYR A 175 -29.14 -23.82 2.66
C TYR A 175 -27.97 -23.60 1.71
N HIS A 176 -27.62 -24.63 0.93
CA HIS A 176 -26.60 -24.49 -0.12
C HIS A 176 -27.05 -23.55 -1.24
N SER A 177 -28.31 -23.64 -1.70
CA SER A 177 -28.87 -22.72 -2.70
C SER A 177 -28.73 -21.26 -2.26
N PHE A 178 -29.19 -20.95 -1.05
CA PHE A 178 -29.12 -19.61 -0.48
C PHE A 178 -27.69 -19.06 -0.45
N ASN A 179 -26.72 -19.86 0.02
CA ASN A 179 -25.32 -19.45 0.06
C ASN A 179 -24.72 -19.26 -1.34
N ASN A 180 -25.07 -20.14 -2.30
CA ASN A 180 -24.57 -20.07 -3.67
C ASN A 180 -25.12 -18.88 -4.46
N LYS A 181 -26.26 -18.30 -4.07
CA LYS A 181 -26.80 -17.08 -4.69
C LYS A 181 -25.90 -15.86 -4.42
N TRP A 182 -25.15 -15.85 -3.32
CA TRP A 182 -24.21 -14.79 -3.02
C TRP A 182 -22.94 -14.95 -3.85
N ASN A 183 -22.83 -14.21 -4.95
CA ASN A 183 -21.66 -14.25 -5.82
C ASN A 183 -20.47 -13.46 -5.24
N LEU A 184 -19.88 -14.01 -4.18
CA LEU A 184 -18.69 -13.45 -3.52
C LEU A 184 -17.49 -13.29 -4.47
N PRO A 185 -17.25 -14.18 -5.46
CA PRO A 185 -16.21 -13.94 -6.47
C PRO A 185 -16.40 -12.64 -7.26
N VAL A 186 -17.61 -12.36 -7.73
CA VAL A 186 -17.90 -11.12 -8.47
C VAL A 186 -17.80 -9.89 -7.56
N TYR A 187 -18.32 -9.98 -6.33
CA TYR A 187 -18.12 -8.92 -5.33
C TYR A 187 -16.62 -8.61 -5.12
N PHE A 188 -15.81 -9.64 -4.91
CA PHE A 188 -14.36 -9.47 -4.74
C PHE A 188 -13.72 -8.89 -6.01
N GLN A 189 -14.15 -9.29 -7.20
CA GLN A 189 -13.61 -8.76 -8.45
C GLN A 189 -13.87 -7.26 -8.62
N ILE A 190 -15.07 -6.78 -8.23
CA ILE A 190 -15.39 -5.35 -8.25
C ILE A 190 -14.51 -4.60 -7.27
N ARG A 191 -14.40 -5.08 -6.02
CA ARG A 191 -13.56 -4.49 -4.97
C ARG A 191 -12.07 -4.51 -5.32
N PHE A 192 -11.59 -5.60 -5.92
CA PHE A 192 -10.22 -5.71 -6.41
C PHE A 192 -9.94 -4.65 -7.46
N ARG A 193 -10.83 -4.48 -8.44
CA ARG A 193 -10.66 -3.46 -9.48
C ARG A 193 -10.71 -2.03 -8.92
N GLU A 194 -11.56 -1.78 -7.93
CA GLU A 194 -11.61 -0.49 -7.22
C GLU A 194 -10.27 -0.17 -6.56
N ILE A 195 -9.71 -1.11 -5.80
CA ILE A 195 -8.43 -0.91 -5.09
C ILE A 195 -7.26 -0.88 -6.07
N ALA A 196 -7.11 -1.91 -6.90
CA ALA A 196 -5.99 -2.03 -7.81
C ALA A 196 -6.00 -0.93 -8.87
N GLY A 197 -7.16 -0.53 -9.38
CA GLY A 197 -7.30 0.58 -10.33
C GLY A 197 -6.84 1.90 -9.74
N ALA A 198 -7.34 2.25 -8.54
CA ALA A 198 -6.94 3.47 -7.85
C ALA A 198 -5.46 3.46 -7.45
N LEU A 199 -4.91 2.29 -7.11
CA LEU A 199 -3.49 2.14 -6.81
C LEU A 199 -2.64 2.35 -8.07
N GLU A 200 -2.94 1.70 -9.18
CA GLU A 200 -2.15 1.85 -10.42
C GLU A 200 -2.24 3.28 -10.98
N GLU A 201 -3.38 3.97 -10.82
CA GLU A 201 -3.50 5.39 -11.16
C GLU A 201 -2.57 6.26 -10.31
N ALA A 202 -2.41 5.95 -9.02
CA ALA A 202 -1.49 6.67 -8.13
C ALA A 202 -0.01 6.28 -8.34
N LEU A 203 0.27 5.05 -8.80
CA LEU A 203 1.60 4.57 -9.19
C LEU A 203 1.94 5.00 -10.63
N SER A 204 1.55 6.22 -11.01
CA SER A 204 1.81 6.76 -12.34
C SER A 204 3.27 7.18 -12.53
N ASP A 205 3.60 7.53 -13.78
CA ASP A 205 4.91 8.11 -14.10
C ASP A 205 5.16 9.46 -13.43
N THR A 206 4.10 10.20 -13.09
CA THR A 206 4.22 11.50 -12.42
C THR A 206 4.03 11.33 -10.92
N LEU A 207 5.05 11.69 -10.14
CA LEU A 207 4.98 11.65 -8.68
C LEU A 207 4.22 12.88 -8.16
N GLU A 208 2.98 12.64 -7.74
CA GLU A 208 2.11 13.64 -7.13
C GLU A 208 2.29 13.71 -5.61
N GLU A 209 2.07 14.89 -5.05
CA GLU A 209 2.08 15.11 -3.59
C GLU A 209 0.85 14.47 -2.93
N ALA A 210 1.02 14.00 -1.71
CA ALA A 210 -0.06 13.41 -0.95
C ALA A 210 -1.11 14.46 -0.53
N PRO A 211 -2.37 14.05 -0.28
CA PRO A 211 -3.41 14.95 0.21
C PRO A 211 -3.05 15.61 1.54
N ALA A 212 -3.60 16.81 1.79
CA ALA A 212 -3.42 17.53 3.05
C ALA A 212 -3.84 16.67 4.25
N GLY A 213 -2.96 16.55 5.26
CA GLY A 213 -3.17 15.70 6.43
C GLY A 213 -2.68 14.26 6.27
N SER A 214 -2.17 13.87 5.10
CA SER A 214 -1.46 12.61 4.93
C SER A 214 -0.19 12.58 5.77
N SER A 215 0.13 11.39 6.28
CA SER A 215 1.41 11.13 6.95
C SER A 215 2.56 10.91 5.96
N TYR A 216 2.27 10.76 4.67
CA TYR A 216 3.24 10.53 3.60
C TYR A 216 3.40 11.78 2.74
N CYS A 217 4.54 11.91 2.07
CA CYS A 217 4.84 12.99 1.15
C CYS A 217 4.19 12.77 -0.23
N LEU A 218 4.12 11.52 -0.71
CA LEU A 218 3.68 11.16 -2.06
C LEU A 218 2.31 10.49 -2.06
N LEU A 219 1.51 10.81 -3.08
CA LEU A 219 0.20 10.18 -3.31
C LEU A 219 0.34 8.66 -3.51
N ALA A 220 1.40 8.23 -4.20
CA ALA A 220 1.71 6.83 -4.44
C ALA A 220 1.72 6.00 -3.14
N THR A 221 2.53 6.42 -2.16
CA THR A 221 2.66 5.72 -0.87
C THR A 221 1.42 5.87 -0.01
N HIS A 222 0.79 7.05 -0.03
CA HIS A 222 -0.50 7.26 0.61
C HIS A 222 -1.54 6.24 0.13
N MET A 223 -1.65 6.04 -1.19
CA MET A 223 -2.62 5.12 -1.78
C MET A 223 -2.30 3.66 -1.51
N VAL A 224 -1.01 3.27 -1.41
CA VAL A 224 -0.59 1.96 -0.91
C VAL A 224 -1.14 1.72 0.49
N TRP A 225 -0.91 2.67 1.41
CA TRP A 225 -1.36 2.54 2.80
C TRP A 225 -2.88 2.47 2.90
N ILE A 226 -3.60 3.41 2.26
CA ILE A 226 -5.06 3.42 2.27
C ILE A 226 -5.65 2.14 1.66
N SER A 227 -5.03 1.59 0.61
CA SER A 227 -5.44 0.33 0.00
C SER A 227 -5.30 -0.87 0.95
N LEU A 228 -4.23 -0.91 1.74
CA LEU A 228 -4.04 -1.92 2.79
C LEU A 228 -5.10 -1.79 3.88
N LEU A 229 -5.36 -0.57 4.37
CA LEU A 229 -6.41 -0.32 5.37
C LEU A 229 -7.80 -0.74 4.85
N LYS A 230 -8.12 -0.37 3.61
CA LYS A 230 -9.42 -0.68 2.98
C LYS A 230 -9.68 -2.18 2.89
N CYS A 231 -8.67 -2.99 2.52
CA CYS A 231 -8.79 -4.45 2.42
C CYS A 231 -9.34 -5.09 3.70
N TRP A 232 -9.03 -4.52 4.86
CA TRP A 232 -9.37 -5.09 6.16
C TRP A 232 -10.40 -4.27 6.94
N SER A 233 -10.93 -3.20 6.34
CA SER A 233 -12.02 -2.41 6.90
C SER A 233 -13.30 -3.25 7.10
N ASP A 234 -14.13 -2.87 8.08
CA ASP A 234 -15.38 -3.59 8.35
C ASP A 234 -16.39 -3.52 7.20
N GLN A 235 -16.29 -2.50 6.35
CA GLN A 235 -17.15 -2.28 5.19
C GLN A 235 -16.77 -3.10 3.95
N MET A 236 -15.60 -3.74 3.97
CA MET A 236 -15.12 -4.55 2.85
C MET A 236 -14.84 -5.98 3.25
N PHE A 237 -14.33 -6.19 4.46
CA PHE A 237 -13.90 -7.49 4.95
C PHE A 237 -15.08 -8.46 5.04
N LEU A 238 -14.94 -9.60 4.37
CA LEU A 238 -15.81 -10.76 4.51
C LEU A 238 -14.96 -11.98 4.89
N PRO A 239 -15.29 -12.73 5.95
CA PRO A 239 -14.48 -13.87 6.39
C PRO A 239 -14.19 -14.89 5.28
N LEU A 240 -15.17 -15.20 4.42
CA LEU A 240 -15.01 -16.15 3.31
C LEU A 240 -14.01 -15.65 2.24
N LEU A 241 -13.70 -14.36 2.22
CA LEU A 241 -12.76 -13.73 1.28
C LEU A 241 -11.42 -13.36 1.92
N ALA A 242 -11.18 -13.68 3.20
CA ALA A 242 -9.96 -13.32 3.91
C ALA A 242 -8.69 -13.76 3.16
N HIS A 243 -8.68 -14.96 2.57
CA HIS A 243 -7.57 -15.47 1.77
C HIS A 243 -7.26 -14.60 0.53
N ARG A 244 -8.30 -14.02 -0.10
CA ARG A 244 -8.14 -13.15 -1.28
C ARG A 244 -7.71 -11.74 -0.90
N LEU A 245 -8.27 -11.20 0.19
CA LEU A 245 -7.89 -9.90 0.75
C LEU A 245 -6.44 -9.92 1.25
N TRP A 246 -6.03 -11.04 1.85
CA TRP A 246 -4.65 -11.28 2.23
C TRP A 246 -3.72 -11.31 1.02
N LYS A 247 -4.09 -12.08 -0.01
CA LYS A 247 -3.34 -12.09 -1.28
C LYS A 247 -3.20 -10.67 -1.86
N LEU A 248 -4.29 -9.91 -1.91
CA LEU A 248 -4.29 -8.52 -2.40
C LEU A 248 -3.35 -7.63 -1.57
N SER A 249 -3.34 -7.78 -0.24
CA SER A 249 -2.44 -7.02 0.65
C SER A 249 -0.98 -7.23 0.28
N LEU A 250 -0.57 -8.49 0.06
CA LEU A 250 0.79 -8.81 -0.39
C LEU A 250 1.07 -8.30 -1.81
N GLN A 251 0.10 -8.37 -2.71
CA GLN A 251 0.24 -7.84 -4.07
C GLN A 251 0.42 -6.33 -4.09
N ILE A 252 -0.25 -5.59 -3.21
CA ILE A 252 -0.08 -4.13 -3.06
C ILE A 252 1.37 -3.81 -2.67
N LEU A 253 1.91 -4.48 -1.64
CA LEU A 253 3.29 -4.27 -1.18
C LEU A 253 4.31 -4.68 -2.26
N ALA A 254 4.11 -5.81 -2.91
CA ALA A 254 4.98 -6.28 -3.98
C ALA A 254 4.99 -5.31 -5.18
N ARG A 255 3.81 -4.82 -5.60
CA ARG A 255 3.70 -3.84 -6.67
C ARG A 255 4.40 -2.53 -6.32
N TYR A 256 4.26 -2.06 -5.08
CA TYR A 256 4.97 -0.87 -4.62
C TYR A 256 6.49 -1.06 -4.62
N SER A 257 6.99 -2.23 -4.19
CA SER A 257 8.43 -2.54 -4.28
C SER A 257 8.96 -2.47 -5.72
N VAL A 258 8.21 -3.02 -6.69
CA VAL A 258 8.54 -2.89 -8.12
C VAL A 258 8.55 -1.43 -8.56
N PHE A 259 7.53 -0.66 -8.19
CA PHE A 259 7.43 0.77 -8.50
C PHE A 259 8.62 1.57 -7.94
N ILE A 260 9.04 1.32 -6.70
CA ILE A 260 10.23 1.96 -6.13
C ILE A 260 11.50 1.59 -6.90
N GLY A 261 11.62 0.34 -7.34
CA GLY A 261 12.71 -0.10 -8.21
C GLY A 261 12.74 0.69 -9.53
N GLU A 262 11.58 0.85 -10.18
CA GLU A 262 11.41 1.64 -11.41
C GLU A 262 11.76 3.12 -11.20
N VAL A 263 11.30 3.71 -10.10
CA VAL A 263 11.55 5.12 -9.75
C VAL A 263 13.03 5.37 -9.43
N SER A 264 13.70 4.42 -8.77
CA SER A 264 15.11 4.55 -8.37
C SER A 264 16.06 4.61 -9.57
N VAL A 265 15.65 4.07 -10.73
CA VAL A 265 16.47 4.09 -11.95
C VAL A 265 16.17 5.27 -12.88
N ARG A 266 15.15 6.08 -12.59
CA ARG A 266 14.80 7.26 -13.42
C ARG A 266 15.93 8.29 -13.46
N PRO A 267 16.14 8.97 -14.61
CA PRO A 267 17.15 10.02 -14.73
C PRO A 267 16.77 11.23 -13.87
N ILE A 268 17.74 11.85 -13.19
CA ILE A 268 17.50 13.03 -12.38
C ILE A 268 17.44 14.26 -13.29
N SER A 269 16.40 15.09 -13.16
CA SER A 269 16.29 16.34 -13.91
C SER A 269 17.24 17.39 -13.32
N SER A 270 18.21 17.88 -14.10
CA SER A 270 19.05 19.01 -13.68
C SER A 270 18.27 20.32 -13.80
N GLU A 271 17.74 20.87 -12.71
CA GLU A 271 17.13 22.21 -12.72
C GLU A 271 18.17 23.35 -12.87
N ASN A 272 19.46 23.03 -12.84
CA ASN A 272 20.52 24.04 -12.90
C ASN A 272 20.95 24.43 -14.32
N THR A 273 20.03 24.77 -15.23
CA THR A 273 20.28 25.80 -16.27
C THR A 273 19.01 26.21 -17.03
N LYS A 274 18.67 27.51 -16.96
CA LYS A 274 17.71 28.30 -17.79
C LYS A 274 16.30 28.52 -17.23
N GLU A 275 16.18 29.55 -16.41
CA GLU A 275 15.06 30.48 -16.56
C GLU A 275 15.08 31.08 -17.98
N SER A 276 13.93 31.01 -18.66
CA SER A 276 13.53 31.69 -19.91
C SER A 276 13.23 30.75 -21.08
N LYS A 277 11.99 30.27 -21.17
CA LYS A 277 11.05 30.59 -22.27
C LYS A 277 9.68 29.93 -22.03
N LYS A 278 8.65 30.79 -22.02
CA LYS A 278 7.21 30.47 -21.95
C LYS A 278 6.82 29.40 -22.98
N SER A 279 6.08 28.39 -22.55
CA SER A 279 5.30 27.51 -23.42
C SER A 279 3.88 28.06 -23.61
N VAL A 280 3.43 28.10 -24.86
CA VAL A 280 2.04 28.38 -25.27
C VAL A 280 1.35 27.03 -25.47
N PRO A 281 0.09 26.83 -25.05
CA PRO A 281 -0.60 25.55 -25.22
C PRO A 281 -1.18 25.44 -26.64
N VAL A 282 -0.95 24.31 -27.30
CA VAL A 282 -1.66 23.94 -28.54
C VAL A 282 -2.58 22.76 -28.26
N SER A 283 -3.85 23.02 -28.58
CA SER A 283 -5.08 22.26 -28.53
C SER A 283 -5.01 20.73 -28.65
N ARG A 284 -5.71 20.07 -27.72
CA ARG A 284 -6.27 18.71 -27.88
C ARG A 284 -7.38 18.73 -28.93
N LYS A 285 -7.37 17.74 -29.84
CA LYS A 285 -8.50 17.42 -30.70
C LYS A 285 -8.84 15.94 -30.51
N GLU A 286 -10.03 15.70 -29.96
CA GLU A 286 -10.66 14.39 -29.83
C GLU A 286 -11.06 13.84 -31.20
N SER A 287 -10.94 12.52 -31.43
CA SER A 287 -11.86 11.77 -32.31
C SER A 287 -11.89 10.27 -31.98
N SER A 288 -13.02 9.84 -31.41
CA SER A 288 -13.85 8.64 -31.66
C SER A 288 -13.31 7.39 -32.39
N VAL A 289 -13.40 6.25 -31.67
CA VAL A 289 -14.00 4.93 -31.97
C VAL A 289 -14.13 4.46 -33.43
N SER A 290 -13.58 3.26 -33.72
CA SER A 290 -14.15 2.24 -34.63
C SER A 290 -13.61 0.85 -34.28
N LEU A 291 -14.52 -0.13 -34.15
CA LEU A 291 -14.26 -1.56 -33.92
C LEU A 291 -14.18 -2.31 -35.26
N ASN A 292 -13.25 -3.26 -35.41
CA ASN A 292 -13.54 -4.64 -35.88
C ASN A 292 -12.29 -5.56 -35.81
N PRO A 293 -12.47 -6.89 -35.72
CA PRO A 293 -11.42 -7.87 -35.41
C PRO A 293 -11.00 -8.70 -36.63
N SER A 294 -9.70 -8.98 -36.77
CA SER A 294 -9.18 -10.04 -37.65
C SER A 294 -7.86 -10.58 -37.13
N GLU A 295 -7.74 -11.90 -37.15
CA GLU A 295 -6.58 -12.67 -36.71
C GLU A 295 -5.39 -12.59 -37.69
N ASP A 296 -4.21 -12.79 -37.12
CA ASP A 296 -3.11 -13.63 -37.61
C ASP A 296 -1.79 -12.98 -38.08
N GLN A 297 -0.71 -13.59 -37.58
CA GLN A 297 0.71 -13.58 -37.98
C GLN A 297 1.59 -12.32 -37.81
N GLY A 298 2.27 -12.28 -36.66
CA GLY A 298 3.75 -12.33 -36.57
C GLY A 298 4.56 -11.13 -37.06
N ASN A 299 5.09 -10.33 -36.13
CA ASN A 299 6.53 -10.03 -36.10
C ASN A 299 6.92 -9.44 -34.73
N GLY A 300 8.03 -9.93 -34.17
CA GLY A 300 8.59 -9.43 -32.92
C GLY A 300 9.01 -7.97 -33.07
N SER A 301 8.34 -7.08 -32.35
CA SER A 301 8.82 -5.73 -32.08
C SER A 301 9.25 -5.71 -30.61
N SER A 302 10.56 -5.60 -30.40
CA SER A 302 11.14 -5.20 -29.12
C SER A 302 10.42 -3.95 -28.62
N PRO A 303 10.13 -3.81 -27.31
CA PRO A 303 9.52 -2.60 -26.80
C PRO A 303 10.48 -1.43 -27.09
N GLU A 304 10.02 -0.50 -27.93
CA GLU A 304 10.63 0.80 -28.12
C GLU A 304 10.86 1.42 -26.73
N SER A 305 12.12 1.75 -26.45
CA SER A 305 12.53 2.41 -25.23
C SER A 305 11.96 3.83 -25.22
N GLN A 306 10.73 3.97 -24.70
CA GLN A 306 10.27 5.28 -24.28
C GLN A 306 11.27 5.84 -23.26
N PRO A 307 11.72 7.10 -23.41
CA PRO A 307 12.63 7.70 -22.45
C PRO A 307 11.95 7.72 -21.08
N LEU A 308 12.60 7.11 -20.08
CA LEU A 308 12.10 7.09 -18.71
C LEU A 308 11.80 8.53 -18.24
N PRO A 309 10.66 8.75 -17.56
CA PRO A 309 10.32 10.05 -17.01
C PRO A 309 11.40 10.48 -16.01
N SER A 310 11.80 11.76 -16.06
CA SER A 310 12.80 12.30 -15.14
C SER A 310 12.22 12.53 -13.74
N ILE A 311 13.06 12.42 -12.71
CA ILE A 311 12.71 12.66 -11.31
C ILE A 311 13.51 13.83 -10.74
N SER A 312 12.89 14.65 -9.89
CA SER A 312 13.61 15.71 -9.16
C SER A 312 14.30 15.18 -7.90
N SER A 313 15.34 15.87 -7.43
CA SER A 313 16.03 15.55 -6.18
C SER A 313 15.09 15.53 -4.96
N THR A 314 14.16 16.49 -4.90
CA THR A 314 13.13 16.57 -3.85
C THR A 314 12.24 15.32 -3.85
N GLN A 315 11.77 14.89 -5.03
CA GLN A 315 10.95 13.69 -5.15
C GLN A 315 11.71 12.42 -4.74
N LEU A 316 13.00 12.29 -5.09
CA LEU A 316 13.82 11.16 -4.63
C LEU A 316 13.92 11.09 -3.10
N VAL A 317 14.09 12.24 -2.45
CA VAL A 317 14.11 12.34 -0.99
C VAL A 317 12.76 11.93 -0.39
N TYR A 318 11.65 12.39 -0.97
CA TYR A 318 10.30 11.99 -0.54
C TYR A 318 10.04 10.50 -0.71
N VAL A 319 10.46 9.90 -1.83
CA VAL A 319 10.36 8.45 -2.04
C VAL A 319 11.09 7.69 -0.92
N ALA A 320 12.28 8.14 -0.55
CA ALA A 320 13.08 7.49 0.48
C ALA A 320 12.47 7.63 1.88
N ALA A 321 11.95 8.82 2.21
CA ALA A 321 11.25 9.08 3.46
C ALA A 321 9.97 8.22 3.59
N ASP A 322 9.17 8.20 2.54
CA ASP A 322 7.92 7.44 2.51
C ASP A 322 8.16 5.93 2.57
N LEU A 323 9.21 5.43 1.91
CA LEU A 323 9.61 4.03 1.98
C LEU A 323 10.06 3.61 3.37
N ASP A 324 10.87 4.43 4.05
CA ASP A 324 11.30 4.18 5.43
C ASP A 324 10.08 4.17 6.37
N LYS A 325 9.20 5.15 6.24
CA LYS A 325 7.96 5.25 7.03
C LYS A 325 7.02 4.07 6.81
N LEU A 326 6.81 3.66 5.55
CA LEU A 326 5.96 2.51 5.23
C LEU A 326 6.51 1.24 5.89
N GLN A 327 7.83 1.02 5.86
CA GLN A 327 8.45 -0.15 6.48
C GLN A 327 8.26 -0.18 8.01
N ASP A 328 8.23 0.98 8.67
CA ASP A 328 7.93 1.08 10.09
C ASP A 328 6.47 0.75 10.42
N GLN A 329 5.54 0.97 9.47
CA GLN A 329 4.10 0.76 9.65
C GLN A 329 3.60 -0.62 9.19
N ILE A 330 4.44 -1.44 8.53
CA ILE A 330 4.10 -2.83 8.19
C ILE A 330 3.64 -3.66 9.41
N PRO A 331 4.26 -3.55 10.60
CA PRO A 331 3.77 -4.21 11.81
C PRO A 331 2.32 -3.85 12.19
N ASP A 332 1.88 -2.61 11.94
CA ASP A 332 0.51 -2.19 12.24
C ASP A 332 -0.51 -2.94 11.36
N VAL A 333 -0.10 -3.34 10.14
CA VAL A 333 -0.93 -4.19 9.27
C VAL A 333 -1.14 -5.57 9.90
N LEU A 334 -0.12 -6.13 10.56
CA LEU A 334 -0.25 -7.41 11.27
C LEU A 334 -1.25 -7.29 12.43
N GLU A 335 -1.16 -6.23 13.23
CA GLU A 335 -2.05 -5.99 14.36
C GLU A 335 -3.51 -5.79 13.92
N MET A 336 -3.73 -5.21 12.74
CA MET A 336 -5.07 -5.08 12.16
C MET A 336 -5.65 -6.41 11.67
N ILE A 337 -4.82 -7.26 11.06
CA ILE A 337 -5.25 -8.53 10.45
C ILE A 337 -5.50 -9.60 11.52
N LYS A 338 -4.63 -9.65 12.53
CA LYS A 338 -4.62 -10.67 13.59
C LYS A 338 -5.99 -10.91 14.25
N PRO A 339 -6.71 -9.90 14.79
CA PRO A 339 -8.00 -10.15 15.44
C PRO A 339 -9.05 -10.72 14.48
N LYS A 340 -9.05 -10.27 13.21
CA LYS A 340 -9.99 -10.76 12.20
C LYS A 340 -9.73 -12.23 11.83
N LEU A 341 -8.47 -12.63 11.76
CA LEU A 341 -8.10 -14.03 11.50
C LEU A 341 -8.35 -14.94 12.71
N GLU A 342 -8.05 -14.47 13.92
CA GLU A 342 -8.30 -15.21 15.17
C GLU A 342 -9.80 -15.48 15.35
N MET A 343 -10.66 -14.50 15.06
CA MET A 343 -12.12 -14.67 15.06
C MET A 343 -12.60 -15.76 14.09
N MET A 344 -11.85 -16.03 13.02
CA MET A 344 -12.14 -17.10 12.06
C MET A 344 -11.57 -18.46 12.50
N GLY A 345 -10.88 -18.53 13.64
CA GLY A 345 -10.22 -19.74 14.12
C GLY A 345 -8.88 -20.03 13.44
N PHE A 346 -8.29 -19.06 12.75
CA PHE A 346 -6.96 -19.20 12.16
C PHE A 346 -5.88 -19.15 13.26
N LYS A 347 -4.95 -20.11 13.25
CA LYS A 347 -3.97 -20.30 14.33
C LYS A 347 -2.53 -19.94 13.95
N ASN A 348 -2.20 -19.99 12.65
CA ASN A 348 -0.81 -19.87 12.19
C ASN A 348 -0.43 -18.40 11.94
N VAL A 349 -0.48 -17.56 12.96
CA VAL A 349 -0.17 -16.12 12.82
C VAL A 349 1.30 -15.89 12.41
N SER A 350 2.20 -16.81 12.75
CA SER A 350 3.62 -16.71 12.38
C SER A 350 3.84 -16.77 10.86
N CYS A 351 3.02 -17.50 10.09
CA CYS A 351 3.18 -17.48 8.62
C CYS A 351 2.75 -16.15 8.00
N ILE A 352 1.76 -15.47 8.59
CA ILE A 352 1.34 -14.12 8.17
C ILE A 352 2.44 -13.12 8.49
N ALA A 353 3.01 -13.17 9.69
CA ALA A 353 4.13 -12.33 10.08
C ALA A 353 5.36 -12.57 9.18
N GLY A 354 5.70 -13.82 8.89
CA GLY A 354 6.81 -14.17 7.98
C GLY A 354 6.62 -13.59 6.57
N ALA A 355 5.42 -13.69 6.00
CA ALA A 355 5.16 -13.12 4.67
C ALA A 355 5.17 -11.57 4.64
N LEU A 356 4.80 -10.91 5.74
CA LEU A 356 5.00 -9.46 5.87
C LEU A 356 6.49 -9.11 5.97
N GLU A 357 7.28 -9.92 6.67
CA GLU A 357 8.73 -9.73 6.75
C GLU A 357 9.41 -9.95 5.39
N ASP A 358 8.96 -10.91 4.58
CA ASP A 358 9.42 -11.08 3.19
C ASP A 358 9.08 -9.85 2.33
N SER A 359 7.90 -9.26 2.54
CA SER A 359 7.48 -8.03 1.86
C SER A 359 8.34 -6.84 2.30
N LYS A 360 8.63 -6.73 3.59
CA LYS A 360 9.54 -5.72 4.16
C LYS A 360 10.94 -5.88 3.59
N THR A 361 11.46 -7.10 3.52
CA THR A 361 12.78 -7.42 2.94
C THR A 361 12.84 -6.99 1.47
N SER A 362 11.78 -7.23 0.70
CA SER A 362 11.70 -6.79 -0.71
C SER A 362 11.72 -5.26 -0.84
N LEU A 363 11.08 -4.54 0.08
CA LEU A 363 11.15 -3.07 0.13
C LEU A 363 12.53 -2.57 0.57
N SER A 364 13.13 -3.21 1.58
CA SER A 364 14.48 -2.90 2.05
C SER A 364 15.54 -3.10 0.96
N ALA A 365 15.34 -4.04 0.03
CA ALA A 365 16.25 -4.27 -1.09
C ALA A 365 16.37 -3.05 -2.03
N CYS A 366 15.38 -2.16 -2.05
CA CYS A 366 15.42 -0.92 -2.85
C CYS A 366 16.23 0.21 -2.18
N VAL A 367 16.38 0.17 -0.85
CA VAL A 367 16.99 1.26 -0.06
C VAL A 367 18.44 1.57 -0.47
N PRO A 368 19.34 0.59 -0.70
CA PRO A 368 20.72 0.89 -1.09
C PRO A 368 20.82 1.64 -2.42
N THR A 369 20.03 1.24 -3.43
CA THR A 369 20.01 1.89 -4.74
C THR A 369 19.54 3.35 -4.63
N LEU A 370 18.49 3.58 -3.85
CA LEU A 370 17.94 4.91 -3.62
C LEU A 370 18.91 5.81 -2.86
N ASN A 371 19.55 5.28 -1.80
CA ASN A 371 20.58 6.00 -1.04
C ASN A 371 21.77 6.39 -1.94
N ASN A 372 22.26 5.47 -2.76
CA ASN A 372 23.38 5.75 -3.68
C ASN A 372 23.01 6.83 -4.70
N ARG A 373 21.78 6.81 -5.22
CA ARG A 373 21.26 7.85 -6.13
C ARG A 373 21.24 9.24 -5.48
N ILE A 374 20.74 9.34 -4.26
CA ILE A 374 20.67 10.61 -3.52
C ILE A 374 22.08 11.11 -3.18
N ILE A 375 22.96 10.21 -2.74
CA ILE A 375 24.37 10.53 -2.47
C ILE A 375 25.06 11.06 -3.73
N GLN A 376 24.87 10.38 -4.87
CA GLN A 376 25.45 10.77 -6.15
C GLN A 376 24.93 12.16 -6.60
N ASP A 377 23.62 12.40 -6.55
CA ASP A 377 23.02 13.68 -6.94
C ASP A 377 23.52 14.84 -6.07
N LEU A 378 23.58 14.62 -4.76
CA LEU A 378 24.06 15.59 -3.79
C LEU A 378 25.56 15.90 -4.00
N SER A 379 26.35 14.86 -4.24
CA SER A 379 27.79 14.91 -4.58
C SER A 379 28.04 15.68 -5.87
N GLU A 380 27.28 15.39 -6.94
CA GLU A 380 27.38 16.05 -8.23
C GLU A 380 26.97 17.53 -8.15
N SER A 381 25.89 17.82 -7.42
CA SER A 381 25.41 19.19 -7.16
C SER A 381 26.44 20.03 -6.40
N SER A 382 27.08 19.46 -5.38
CA SER A 382 28.19 20.12 -4.66
C SER A 382 29.41 20.32 -5.54
N PHE A 383 29.84 19.27 -6.25
CA PHE A 383 31.05 19.29 -7.05
C PHE A 383 30.97 20.26 -8.24
N ALA A 384 29.77 20.49 -8.79
CA ALA A 384 29.55 21.50 -9.83
C ALA A 384 30.08 22.90 -9.42
N TYR A 385 30.01 23.24 -8.13
CA TYR A 385 30.59 24.47 -7.59
C TYR A 385 32.07 24.32 -7.23
N LEU A 386 32.48 23.21 -6.60
CA LEU A 386 33.89 22.96 -6.23
C LEU A 386 34.83 22.94 -7.44
N LYS A 387 34.33 22.56 -8.62
CA LYS A 387 35.07 22.63 -9.89
C LYS A 387 35.57 24.05 -10.23
N SER A 388 34.97 25.09 -9.65
CA SER A 388 35.42 26.49 -9.79
C SER A 388 36.84 26.74 -9.26
N ALA A 389 37.39 25.81 -8.48
CA ALA A 389 38.80 25.83 -8.08
C ALA A 389 39.77 25.87 -9.28
N LEU A 390 39.36 25.34 -10.45
CA LEU A 390 40.12 25.45 -11.71
C LEU A 390 40.33 26.91 -12.16
N GLU A 391 39.46 27.83 -11.75
CA GLU A 391 39.55 29.24 -12.12
C GLU A 391 40.42 30.06 -11.16
N VAL A 392 40.76 29.52 -9.99
CA VAL A 392 41.59 30.22 -8.98
C VAL A 392 42.91 30.73 -9.56
N PRO A 393 43.67 29.96 -10.38
CA PRO A 393 44.87 30.48 -11.03
C PRO A 393 44.64 31.73 -11.89
N ARG A 394 43.49 31.81 -12.58
CA ARG A 394 43.16 32.95 -13.44
C ARG A 394 42.81 34.19 -12.64
N LEU A 395 42.34 34.03 -11.39
CA LEU A 395 42.00 35.15 -10.52
C LEU A 395 43.22 35.91 -9.99
N TYR A 396 44.38 35.25 -9.86
CA TYR A 396 45.59 35.86 -9.29
C TYR A 396 46.67 36.16 -10.33
N ARG A 397 46.79 35.35 -11.39
CA ARG A 397 47.82 35.56 -12.41
C ARG A 397 47.62 36.90 -13.13
N ARG A 398 48.56 37.83 -12.94
CA ARG A 398 48.62 39.12 -13.65
C ARG A 398 47.42 40.04 -13.40
N THR A 399 46.71 39.87 -12.28
CA THR A 399 45.53 40.68 -11.93
C THR A 399 45.81 41.73 -10.87
N ASN A 400 47.03 41.79 -10.32
CA ASN A 400 47.41 42.64 -9.17
C ASN A 400 46.46 42.51 -7.96
N LYS A 401 45.74 41.39 -7.84
CA LYS A 401 44.80 41.14 -6.76
C LYS A 401 45.53 41.04 -5.41
N GLU A 402 44.88 41.53 -4.35
CA GLU A 402 45.38 41.49 -2.98
C GLU A 402 45.60 40.05 -2.48
N VAL A 403 46.39 39.90 -1.41
CA VAL A 403 46.63 38.60 -0.77
C VAL A 403 45.31 38.06 -0.22
N PRO A 404 44.97 36.79 -0.49
CA PRO A 404 43.71 36.21 -0.05
C PRO A 404 43.62 36.10 1.47
N THR A 405 42.48 36.51 2.03
CA THR A 405 42.18 36.48 3.47
C THR A 405 40.86 35.77 3.81
N LYS A 406 40.07 35.43 2.79
CA LYS A 406 38.75 34.78 2.94
C LYS A 406 38.62 33.66 1.93
N ALA A 407 37.81 32.66 2.28
CA ALA A 407 37.46 31.58 1.38
C ALA A 407 36.71 32.07 0.15
N SER A 408 36.86 31.34 -0.95
CA SER A 408 36.21 31.58 -2.21
C SER A 408 34.69 31.34 -2.10
N PRO A 409 33.84 32.16 -2.74
CA PRO A 409 32.38 32.05 -2.63
C PRO A 409 31.82 30.74 -3.23
N TYR A 410 32.60 30.04 -4.04
CA TYR A 410 32.20 28.73 -4.57
C TYR A 410 32.11 27.67 -3.46
N VAL A 411 32.88 27.80 -2.36
CA VAL A 411 32.87 26.83 -1.25
C VAL A 411 31.53 26.91 -0.52
N ASP A 412 31.05 28.11 -0.19
CA ASP A 412 29.71 28.29 0.37
C ASP A 412 28.63 27.75 -0.56
N SER A 413 28.76 28.00 -1.87
CA SER A 413 27.80 27.53 -2.87
C SER A 413 27.76 26.00 -2.99
N ALA A 414 28.92 25.34 -2.89
CA ALA A 414 29.03 23.89 -2.85
C ALA A 414 28.38 23.26 -1.61
N LEU A 415 28.32 24.01 -0.50
CA LEU A 415 27.79 23.51 0.77
C LEU A 415 26.26 23.67 0.90
N LYS A 416 25.64 24.53 0.09
CA LYS A 416 24.18 24.79 0.11
C LYS A 416 23.32 23.53 0.00
N PRO A 417 23.59 22.56 -0.89
CA PRO A 417 22.79 21.34 -1.00
C PRO A 417 22.75 20.52 0.30
N PHE A 418 23.86 20.46 1.03
CA PHE A 418 23.94 19.72 2.31
C PHE A 418 23.15 20.42 3.41
N TYR A 419 23.26 21.75 3.52
CA TYR A 419 22.45 22.52 4.47
C TYR A 419 20.96 22.45 4.14
N ARG A 420 20.61 22.42 2.85
CA ARG A 420 19.23 22.21 2.39
C ARG A 420 18.71 20.87 2.90
N LEU A 421 19.47 19.79 2.69
CA LEU A 421 19.10 18.46 3.17
C LEU A 421 18.88 18.44 4.70
N GLN A 422 19.80 19.02 5.46
CA GLN A 422 19.76 19.02 6.92
C GLN A 422 18.62 19.86 7.50
N ASN A 423 18.28 20.99 6.87
CA ASN A 423 17.31 21.94 7.42
C ASN A 423 15.90 21.73 6.89
N GLU A 424 15.72 21.51 5.58
CA GLU A 424 14.39 21.41 4.97
C GLU A 424 13.73 20.06 5.22
N TYR A 425 14.52 18.99 5.39
CA TYR A 425 13.99 17.61 5.51
C TYR A 425 14.16 17.01 6.90
N LYS A 426 14.57 17.81 7.90
CA LYS A 426 14.76 17.36 9.29
C LYS A 426 13.55 16.65 9.90
N ASP A 427 12.36 17.16 9.61
CA ASP A 427 11.11 16.67 10.20
C ASP A 427 10.50 15.50 9.39
N ILE A 428 11.05 15.23 8.20
CA ILE A 428 10.60 14.19 7.27
C ILE A 428 11.50 12.96 7.36
N LEU A 429 12.82 13.16 7.44
CA LEU A 429 13.83 12.10 7.44
C LEU A 429 14.35 11.80 8.84
N LYS A 430 14.67 10.53 9.09
CA LYS A 430 15.38 10.12 10.31
C LYS A 430 16.82 10.65 10.29
N GLN A 431 17.31 11.10 11.45
CA GLN A 431 18.67 11.66 11.59
C GLN A 431 19.81 10.73 11.10
N PRO A 432 19.78 9.41 11.35
CA PRO A 432 20.81 8.50 10.83
C PRO A 432 20.88 8.47 9.29
N MET A 433 19.74 8.63 8.61
CA MET A 433 19.66 8.64 7.15
C MET A 433 20.26 9.92 6.57
N ILE A 434 19.96 11.07 7.18
CA ILE A 434 20.58 12.36 6.82
C ILE A 434 22.10 12.26 6.99
N HIS A 435 22.57 11.78 8.15
CA HIS A 435 24.01 11.64 8.42
C HIS A 435 24.71 10.76 7.38
N GLN A 436 24.13 9.60 7.06
CA GLN A 436 24.67 8.69 6.05
C GLN A 436 24.81 9.36 4.69
N TRP A 437 23.80 10.10 4.24
CA TRP A 437 23.82 10.77 2.94
C TRP A 437 24.81 11.94 2.90
N LEU A 438 24.89 12.72 3.99
CA LEU A 438 25.86 13.81 4.09
C LEU A 438 27.30 13.27 4.03
N GLU A 439 27.61 12.25 4.82
CA GLU A 439 28.94 11.63 4.87
C GLU A 439 29.34 11.01 3.52
N GLY A 440 28.44 10.28 2.89
CA GLY A 440 28.68 9.67 1.57
C GLY A 440 28.91 10.72 0.48
N ALA A 441 28.03 11.72 0.39
CA ALA A 441 28.11 12.73 -0.67
C ALA A 441 29.27 13.70 -0.48
N LEU A 442 29.61 14.06 0.77
CA LEU A 442 30.82 14.83 1.08
C LEU A 442 32.07 14.02 0.74
N SER A 443 32.11 12.73 1.03
CA SER A 443 33.26 11.86 0.69
C SER A 443 33.50 11.80 -0.82
N GLU A 444 32.45 11.64 -1.62
CA GLU A 444 32.58 11.61 -3.08
C GLU A 444 32.97 12.97 -3.68
N SER A 445 32.30 14.05 -3.25
CA SER A 445 32.60 15.40 -3.74
C SER A 445 33.98 15.88 -3.31
N THR A 446 34.43 15.51 -2.09
CA THR A 446 35.78 15.79 -1.59
C THR A 446 36.85 15.04 -2.37
N GLN A 447 36.61 13.78 -2.74
CA GLN A 447 37.52 13.02 -3.60
C GLN A 447 37.71 13.72 -4.96
N LYS A 448 36.63 14.10 -5.63
CA LYS A 448 36.69 14.83 -6.92
C LYS A 448 37.36 16.20 -6.75
N TYR A 449 37.12 16.87 -5.62
CA TYR A 449 37.75 18.14 -5.30
C TYR A 449 39.26 17.99 -5.05
N TYR A 450 39.69 16.93 -4.37
CA TYR A 450 41.09 16.59 -4.20
C TYR A 450 41.81 16.42 -5.53
N GLU A 451 41.24 15.66 -6.45
CA GLU A 451 41.78 15.48 -7.80
C GLU A 451 41.91 16.83 -8.54
N THR A 452 40.87 17.65 -8.47
CA THR A 452 40.86 18.99 -9.07
C THR A 452 41.95 19.90 -8.49
N VAL A 453 42.10 19.94 -7.17
CA VAL A 453 43.10 20.76 -6.48
C VAL A 453 44.52 20.25 -6.77
N SER A 454 44.72 18.94 -6.78
CA SER A 454 45.98 18.31 -7.16
C SER A 454 46.42 18.70 -8.58
N ASP A 455 45.49 18.65 -9.54
CA ASP A 455 45.76 19.06 -10.92
C ASP A 455 46.14 20.55 -11.01
N VAL A 456 45.41 21.42 -10.29
CA VAL A 456 45.71 22.86 -10.23
C VAL A 456 47.10 23.09 -9.65
N LEU A 457 47.42 22.50 -8.49
CA LEU A 457 48.71 22.67 -7.83
C LEU A 457 49.87 22.12 -8.66
N SER A 458 49.67 20.98 -9.33
CA SER A 458 50.68 20.40 -10.23
C SER A 458 50.96 21.31 -11.44
N SER A 459 49.91 21.93 -12.00
CA SER A 459 50.00 22.90 -13.09
C SER A 459 50.72 24.18 -12.67
N VAL A 460 50.40 24.70 -11.48
CA VAL A 460 51.09 25.85 -10.88
C VAL A 460 52.57 25.55 -10.70
N LYS A 461 52.93 24.40 -10.10
CA LYS A 461 54.32 23.99 -9.90
C LYS A 461 55.10 23.87 -11.21
N LYS A 462 54.54 23.20 -12.22
CA LYS A 462 55.18 23.06 -13.55
C LYS A 462 55.41 24.43 -14.21
N MET A 463 54.43 25.33 -14.11
CA MET A 463 54.55 26.67 -14.67
C MET A 463 55.61 27.50 -13.93
N GLU A 464 55.64 27.43 -12.61
CA GLU A 464 56.66 28.09 -11.79
C GLU A 464 58.07 27.60 -12.13
N GLU A 465 58.28 26.28 -12.22
CA GLU A 465 59.56 25.69 -12.63
C GLU A 465 59.98 26.14 -14.04
N SER A 466 59.04 26.23 -14.98
CA SER A 466 59.31 26.75 -16.33
C SER A 466 59.74 28.21 -16.32
N LEU A 467 59.12 29.04 -15.48
CA LEU A 467 59.47 30.46 -15.29
C LEU A 467 60.83 30.60 -14.61
N LYS A 468 61.13 29.76 -13.61
CA LYS A 468 62.44 29.70 -12.95
C LYS A 468 63.54 29.35 -13.97
N ARG A 469 63.34 28.32 -14.80
CA ARG A 469 64.28 27.94 -15.90
C ARG A 469 64.46 29.06 -16.92
N LEU A 470 63.37 29.72 -17.35
CA LEU A 470 63.44 30.83 -18.30
C LEU A 470 64.16 32.06 -17.72
N LYS A 471 63.94 32.38 -16.44
CA LYS A 471 64.67 33.44 -15.73
C LYS A 471 66.16 33.09 -15.57
N GLN A 472 66.50 31.84 -15.27
CA GLN A 472 67.89 31.37 -15.21
C GLN A 472 68.58 31.44 -16.58
N ALA A 473 67.91 31.03 -17.65
CA ALA A 473 68.44 31.14 -19.02
C ALA A 473 68.66 32.61 -19.46
N ARG A 474 67.77 33.53 -19.08
CA ARG A 474 67.94 34.97 -19.35
C ARG A 474 69.03 35.63 -18.50
N ARG A 475 69.25 35.17 -17.26
CA ARG A 475 70.35 35.66 -16.41
C ARG A 475 71.74 35.37 -16.98
N SER A 476 71.87 34.40 -17.88
CA SER A 476 73.13 34.12 -18.60
C SER A 476 73.46 35.14 -19.70
N ALA A 477 72.56 36.08 -20.04
CA ALA A 477 72.74 36.99 -21.18
C ALA A 477 72.79 38.48 -20.83
N THR A 478 72.44 38.92 -19.62
CA THR A 478 72.65 40.32 -19.20
C THR A 478 72.53 40.46 -17.69
N SER A 479 73.60 40.91 -17.03
CA SER A 479 73.64 41.22 -15.61
C SER A 479 73.15 42.65 -15.37
N ASN A 480 71.91 42.82 -14.92
CA ASN A 480 71.48 44.04 -14.23
C ASN A 480 70.68 43.65 -12.97
N PRO A 481 70.92 44.30 -11.83
CA PRO A 481 70.24 44.02 -10.58
C PRO A 481 68.88 44.72 -10.59
N VAL A 482 67.79 43.95 -10.68
CA VAL A 482 66.44 44.45 -10.45
C VAL A 482 66.06 44.11 -9.01
N GLY A 483 65.58 45.14 -8.29
CA GLY A 483 65.25 45.11 -6.88
C GLY A 483 64.24 44.03 -6.48
N THR A 484 64.47 43.53 -5.27
CA THR A 484 63.60 42.63 -4.51
C THR A 484 62.30 43.35 -4.14
N ASN A 485 61.29 43.25 -5.00
CA ASN A 485 59.91 43.46 -4.54
C ASN A 485 59.55 42.26 -3.65
N GLY A 486 59.63 42.44 -2.33
CA GLY A 486 59.30 41.46 -1.30
C GLY A 486 57.80 41.18 -1.15
N GLY A 487 57.05 41.16 -2.25
CA GLY A 487 55.64 40.81 -2.28
C GLY A 487 55.44 39.34 -2.64
N MET A 488 54.43 38.72 -2.04
CA MET A 488 54.03 37.33 -2.31
C MET A 488 53.71 37.11 -3.80
N SER A 489 54.27 36.06 -4.39
CA SER A 489 54.07 35.71 -5.81
C SER A 489 52.61 35.39 -6.12
N ASP A 490 52.19 35.55 -7.38
CA ASP A 490 50.87 35.13 -7.84
C ASP A 490 50.65 33.62 -7.60
N ASP A 491 51.68 32.79 -7.79
CA ASP A 491 51.62 31.33 -7.54
C ASP A 491 51.48 31.01 -6.04
N ASP A 492 52.05 31.84 -5.18
CA ASP A 492 51.93 31.70 -3.72
C ASP A 492 50.54 32.12 -3.23
N LYS A 493 49.97 33.19 -3.82
CA LYS A 493 48.58 33.58 -3.57
C LYS A 493 47.60 32.48 -3.98
N ILE A 494 47.86 31.76 -5.08
CA ILE A 494 47.02 30.63 -5.52
C ILE A 494 47.05 29.50 -4.49
N ARG A 495 48.24 29.10 -4.02
CA ARG A 495 48.40 28.06 -2.98
C ARG A 495 47.72 28.48 -1.68
N LEU A 496 47.90 29.74 -1.27
CA LEU A 496 47.27 30.27 -0.07
C LEU A 496 45.74 30.29 -0.18
N GLN A 497 45.16 30.71 -1.30
CA GLN A 497 43.70 30.70 -1.49
C GLN A 497 43.15 29.28 -1.41
N LEU A 498 43.78 28.30 -2.07
CA LEU A 498 43.35 26.90 -2.00
C LEU A 498 43.44 26.32 -0.58
N ALA A 499 44.46 26.70 0.19
CA ALA A 499 44.56 26.31 1.59
C ALA A 499 43.43 26.91 2.45
N ILE A 500 43.12 28.20 2.26
CA ILE A 500 42.00 28.86 2.96
C ILE A 500 40.66 28.22 2.57
N ASP A 501 40.48 27.87 1.29
CA ASP A 501 39.26 27.26 0.78
C ASP A 501 39.02 25.86 1.39
N VAL A 502 40.07 25.04 1.48
CA VAL A 502 40.01 23.69 2.09
C VAL A 502 39.82 23.75 3.60
N GLU A 503 40.51 24.67 4.28
CA GLU A 503 40.34 24.86 5.73
C GLU A 503 38.90 25.27 6.06
N TYR A 504 38.37 26.25 5.35
CA TYR A 504 36.98 26.69 5.51
C TYR A 504 35.98 25.57 5.16
N PHE A 505 36.22 24.81 4.09
CA PHE A 505 35.39 23.64 3.76
C PHE A 505 35.34 22.63 4.91
N GLY A 506 36.48 22.32 5.54
CA GLY A 506 36.56 21.46 6.73
C GLY A 506 35.83 22.01 7.96
N GLU A 507 35.92 23.31 8.21
CA GLU A 507 35.15 23.96 9.28
C GLU A 507 33.65 23.79 9.08
N GLN A 508 33.16 23.94 7.85
CA GLN A 508 31.73 23.80 7.55
C GLN A 508 31.25 22.36 7.67
N ILE A 509 32.07 21.37 7.27
CA ILE A 509 31.81 19.93 7.52
C ILE A 509 31.61 19.70 9.02
N ARG A 510 32.48 20.26 9.86
CA ARG A 510 32.35 20.15 11.32
C ARG A 510 31.09 20.83 11.85
N LYS A 511 30.71 21.99 11.29
CA LYS A 511 29.45 22.69 11.65
C LYS A 511 28.20 21.88 11.28
N MET A 512 28.26 21.04 10.25
CA MET A 512 27.17 20.12 9.89
C MET A 512 27.07 18.92 10.86
N GLY A 513 27.98 18.79 11.83
CA GLY A 513 27.99 17.71 12.82
C GLY A 513 28.78 16.48 12.40
N LEU A 514 29.60 16.57 11.35
CA LEU A 514 30.43 15.47 10.84
C LEU A 514 31.88 15.61 11.29
N GLU A 515 32.55 14.48 11.50
CA GLU A 515 33.98 14.48 11.73
C GLU A 515 34.74 14.54 10.40
N THR A 516 35.71 15.45 10.29
CA THR A 516 36.54 15.56 9.07
C THR A 516 37.36 14.29 8.78
N SER A 517 37.55 13.42 9.79
CA SER A 517 38.20 12.11 9.68
C SER A 517 37.33 11.05 9.01
N SER A 518 35.99 11.16 9.07
CA SER A 518 35.09 10.21 8.40
C SER A 518 34.95 10.50 6.91
N ILE A 519 35.25 11.73 6.49
CA ILE A 519 35.17 12.13 5.08
C ILE A 519 36.38 11.62 4.31
N LYS A 520 36.11 10.74 3.35
CA LYS A 520 37.17 10.15 2.51
C LYS A 520 37.97 11.24 1.80
N SER A 521 39.30 11.13 1.85
CA SER A 521 40.26 12.00 1.17
C SER A 521 40.35 13.44 1.66
N PHE A 522 39.59 13.82 2.70
CA PHE A 522 39.70 15.15 3.30
C PHE A 522 41.06 15.37 3.98
N SER A 523 41.58 14.36 4.68
CA SER A 523 42.91 14.42 5.30
C SER A 523 44.02 14.61 4.26
N ALA A 524 43.99 13.81 3.18
CA ALA A 524 44.93 13.92 2.07
C ALA A 524 44.83 15.28 1.35
N LEU A 525 43.62 15.82 1.19
CA LEU A 525 43.40 17.16 0.64
C LEU A 525 44.01 18.25 1.52
N THR A 526 43.82 18.15 2.83
CA THR A 526 44.39 19.10 3.80
C THR A 526 45.92 19.05 3.76
N GLU A 527 46.52 17.86 3.77
CA GLU A 527 47.97 17.68 3.67
C GLU A 527 48.53 18.23 2.36
N LEU A 528 47.84 18.00 1.23
CA LEU A 528 48.23 18.48 -0.09
C LEU A 528 48.33 20.02 -0.14
N VAL A 529 47.32 20.73 0.36
CA VAL A 529 47.31 22.20 0.33
C VAL A 529 48.28 22.81 1.33
N LEU A 530 48.46 22.20 2.50
CA LEU A 530 49.44 22.65 3.49
C LEU A 530 50.86 22.48 2.97
N THR A 531 51.19 21.32 2.41
CA THR A 531 52.50 21.05 1.81
C THR A 531 52.81 22.04 0.67
N ALA A 532 51.82 22.34 -0.17
CA ALA A 532 51.99 23.31 -1.25
C ALA A 532 52.19 24.73 -0.72
N LYS A 533 51.44 25.13 0.33
CA LYS A 533 51.61 26.42 1.01
C LYS A 533 53.00 26.53 1.66
N ASP A 534 53.45 25.51 2.37
CA ASP A 534 54.72 25.56 3.11
C ASP A 534 55.95 25.61 2.18
N GLN A 535 55.87 24.95 1.02
CA GLN A 535 56.89 25.07 -0.04
C GLN A 535 57.07 26.52 -0.51
N SER A 536 56.02 27.35 -0.52
CA SER A 536 56.15 28.76 -0.88
C SER A 536 56.88 29.60 0.16
N THR A 537 56.62 29.35 1.46
CA THR A 537 57.26 30.08 2.55
C THR A 537 58.74 29.71 2.72
N ALA A 538 59.10 28.45 2.46
CA ALA A 538 60.49 27.98 2.54
C ALA A 538 61.38 28.50 1.41
N GLU A 539 60.83 28.82 0.23
CA GLU A 539 61.59 29.38 -0.90
C GLU A 539 61.74 30.91 -0.85
N GLN A 540 60.96 31.60 -0.01
CA GLN A 540 61.06 33.05 0.23
C GLN A 540 61.96 33.43 1.41
N SER A 541 62.28 32.47 2.28
CA SER A 541 63.22 32.58 3.41
C SER A 541 64.64 32.29 2.95
#